data_AF-A0A6L2PAE5-F1
#
_entry.id   AF-A0A6L2PAE5-F1
#
_cell.length_a   1.000
_cell.length_b   1.000
_cell.length_c   1.000
_cell.angle_alpha   90.00
_cell.angle_beta   90.00
_cell.angle_gamma   90.00
#
_symmetry.space_group_name_H-M   'P 1'
#
loop_
_entity.id
_entity.type
_entity.pdbx_description
1 polymer ?
#
loop_
_entity_poly.entity_id
_entity_poly.type
_entity_poly.pdbx_seq_one_letter_code
_entity_poly.pdbx_strand_id
1 'polypeptide(L)'
;CFTSLLVLGTTYGFLSLCTTLIAVACSQFEKLKAAILDIRQENITPYHGQEDEQVHTAADCDLQAKLNACIRHHQDIMVFMQELEDALNTGLCGNFLILLAIMCFAAFSAVTNWGDYADMSQSVAIYIVHAADVLVICWCGTQLTKH
;
A
#
# COMPACT_ATOMS: atom_id res chain seq x y z
N CYS A 1 27.47 10.83 11.32
CA CYS A 1 26.35 11.80 11.36
C CYS A 1 25.72 11.99 9.98
N PHE A 2 26.38 12.66 9.02
CA PHE A 2 25.80 12.93 7.69
C PHE A 2 25.42 11.66 6.90
N THR A 3 26.28 10.65 6.89
CA THR A 3 26.01 9.35 6.25
C THR A 3 24.82 8.63 6.88
N SER A 4 24.72 8.65 8.20
CA SER A 4 23.61 8.03 8.94
C SER A 4 22.28 8.74 8.64
N LEU A 5 22.29 10.08 8.55
CA LEU A 5 21.12 10.87 8.19
C LEU A 5 20.67 10.62 6.74
N LEU A 6 21.62 10.46 5.81
CA LEU A 6 21.32 10.11 4.43
C LEU A 6 20.67 8.72 4.32
N VAL A 7 21.22 7.72 5.02
CA VAL A 7 20.67 6.36 5.04
C VAL A 7 19.25 6.36 5.62
N LEU A 8 19.06 7.00 6.79
CA LEU A 8 17.74 7.17 7.39
C LEU A 8 16.77 7.89 6.44
N GLY A 9 17.22 8.97 5.80
CA GLY A 9 16.39 9.72 4.85
C GLY A 9 15.95 8.86 3.65
N THR A 10 16.85 8.03 3.12
CA THR A 10 16.52 7.14 2.00
C THR A 10 15.58 6.01 2.40
N THR A 11 15.76 5.40 3.56
CA THR A 11 14.89 4.29 4.02
C THR A 11 13.51 4.78 4.42
N TYR A 12 13.43 5.88 5.19
CA TYR A 12 12.15 6.49 5.55
C TYR A 12 11.44 7.10 4.35
N GLY A 13 12.18 7.71 3.43
CA GLY A 13 11.63 8.23 2.18
C GLY A 13 11.01 7.11 1.34
N PHE A 14 11.73 6.01 1.14
CA PHE A 14 11.21 4.84 0.43
C PHE A 14 9.97 4.26 1.12
N LEU A 15 10.03 4.03 2.43
CA LEU A 15 8.90 3.50 3.21
C LEU A 15 7.67 4.41 3.16
N SER A 16 7.88 5.73 3.24
CA SER A 16 6.82 6.73 3.12
C SER A 16 6.17 6.70 1.73
N LEU A 17 6.97 6.58 0.67
CA LEU A 17 6.46 6.45 -0.70
C LEU A 17 5.62 5.19 -0.86
N CYS A 18 6.11 4.04 -0.38
CA CYS A 18 5.37 2.78 -0.40
C CYS A 18 4.04 2.89 0.33
N THR A 19 4.04 3.47 1.52
CA THR A 19 2.81 3.67 2.32
C THR A 19 1.81 4.57 1.62
N THR A 20 2.29 5.65 0.97
CA THR A 20 1.44 6.58 0.22
C THR A 20 0.83 5.91 -1.01
N LEU A 21 1.60 5.13 -1.75
CA LEU A 21 1.11 4.39 -2.92
C LEU A 21 0.04 3.38 -2.52
N ILE A 22 0.26 2.62 -1.45
CA ILE A 22 -0.75 1.69 -0.90
C ILE A 22 -2.01 2.45 -0.48
N ALA A 23 -1.87 3.57 0.25
CA ALA A 23 -3.03 4.36 0.68
C ALA A 23 -3.83 4.94 -0.50
N VAL A 24 -3.15 5.41 -1.54
CA VAL A 24 -3.79 5.87 -2.77
C VAL A 24 -4.53 4.72 -3.44
N ALA A 25 -3.89 3.56 -3.57
CA ALA A 25 -4.50 2.38 -4.18
C ALA A 25 -5.77 1.92 -3.42
N CYS A 26 -5.68 1.82 -2.10
CA CYS A 26 -6.83 1.50 -1.23
C CYS A 26 -7.95 2.53 -1.37
N SER A 27 -7.64 3.83 -1.41
CA SER A 27 -8.66 4.88 -1.58
C SER A 27 -9.37 4.78 -2.93
N GLN A 28 -8.63 4.45 -4.01
CA GLN A 28 -9.24 4.24 -5.32
C GLN A 28 -10.14 3.00 -5.33
N PHE A 29 -9.75 1.93 -4.62
CA PHE A 29 -10.58 0.75 -4.46
C PHE A 29 -11.87 1.01 -3.67
N GLU A 30 -11.79 1.77 -2.57
CA GLU A 30 -12.98 2.14 -1.78
C GLU A 30 -13.94 3.02 -2.57
N LYS A 31 -13.42 3.99 -3.35
CA LYS A 31 -14.24 4.83 -4.24
C LYS A 31 -14.97 4.00 -5.29
N LEU A 32 -14.28 3.02 -5.89
CA LEU A 32 -14.89 2.09 -6.83
C LEU A 32 -16.01 1.26 -6.16
N LYS A 33 -15.74 0.72 -4.97
CA LYS A 33 -16.73 -0.06 -4.20
C LYS A 33 -17.98 0.78 -3.90
N ALA A 34 -17.80 2.04 -3.52
CA ALA A 34 -18.90 2.97 -3.28
C ALA A 34 -19.73 3.21 -4.56
N ALA A 35 -19.07 3.48 -5.69
CA ALA A 35 -19.74 3.69 -6.97
C ALA A 35 -20.55 2.46 -7.43
N ILE A 36 -20.02 1.24 -7.25
CA ILE A 36 -20.75 0.00 -7.57
C ILE A 36 -21.99 -0.17 -6.69
N LEU A 37 -21.85 0.08 -5.38
CA LEU A 37 -22.96 -0.04 -4.44
C LEU A 37 -24.07 0.98 -4.73
N ASP A 38 -23.69 2.21 -5.08
CA ASP A 38 -24.61 3.28 -5.47
C ASP A 38 -25.40 2.91 -6.74
N ILE A 39 -24.72 2.47 -7.81
CA ILE A 39 -25.36 1.99 -9.04
C ILE A 39 -26.31 0.81 -8.76
N ARG A 40 -25.90 -0.13 -7.90
CA ARG A 40 -26.76 -1.27 -7.51
C ARG A 40 -28.00 -0.80 -6.75
N GLN A 41 -27.88 0.20 -5.90
CA GLN A 41 -28.97 0.68 -5.05
C GLN A 41 -29.95 1.56 -5.83
N GLU A 42 -29.46 2.37 -6.77
CA GLU A 42 -30.26 3.08 -7.77
C GLU A 42 -31.10 2.09 -8.60
N ASN A 43 -30.54 0.93 -8.93
CA ASN A 43 -31.25 -0.11 -9.67
C ASN A 43 -32.31 -0.88 -8.85
N ILE A 44 -32.06 -1.09 -7.55
CA ILE A 44 -33.00 -1.81 -6.66
C ILE A 44 -34.21 -0.95 -6.27
N THR A 45 -34.12 0.38 -6.40
CA THR A 45 -35.26 1.29 -6.15
C THR A 45 -36.00 1.46 -7.47
N PRO A 46 -37.03 0.65 -7.80
CA PRO A 46 -37.71 0.81 -9.06
C PRO A 46 -38.49 2.12 -8.94
N TYR A 47 -38.17 3.08 -9.81
CA TYR A 47 -39.01 4.26 -9.98
C TYR A 47 -40.36 3.75 -10.48
N HIS A 48 -41.32 3.57 -9.56
CA HIS A 48 -42.69 3.19 -9.87
C HIS A 48 -43.39 4.43 -10.43
N GLY A 49 -43.05 4.76 -11.67
CA GLY A 49 -43.64 5.82 -12.47
C GLY A 49 -43.92 5.27 -13.85
N GLN A 50 -45.11 4.69 -13.97
CA GLN A 50 -45.79 4.23 -15.18
C GLN A 50 -45.53 5.11 -16.41
N GLU A 51 -44.84 4.58 -17.43
CA GLU A 51 -45.12 4.68 -18.89
C GLU A 51 -43.89 4.25 -19.74
N ASP A 52 -44.17 3.49 -20.81
CA ASP A 52 -43.34 3.14 -21.98
C ASP A 52 -42.33 1.97 -21.93
N GLU A 53 -42.78 0.86 -22.53
CA GLU A 53 -42.07 -0.38 -22.89
C GLU A 53 -40.83 -0.18 -23.81
N GLN A 54 -40.67 1.01 -24.42
CA GLN A 54 -39.49 1.42 -25.20
C GLN A 54 -38.40 2.12 -24.36
N VAL A 55 -38.74 2.73 -23.23
CA VAL A 55 -37.78 3.45 -22.37
C VAL A 55 -36.99 2.47 -21.51
N HIS A 56 -37.58 1.32 -21.18
CA HIS A 56 -36.92 0.26 -20.42
C HIS A 56 -35.67 -0.31 -21.13
N THR A 57 -35.69 -0.46 -22.46
CA THR A 57 -34.52 -0.97 -23.21
C THR A 57 -33.40 0.06 -23.34
N ALA A 58 -33.72 1.36 -23.41
CA ALA A 58 -32.73 2.43 -23.44
C ALA A 58 -32.06 2.63 -22.06
N ALA A 59 -32.83 2.56 -20.97
CA ALA A 59 -32.31 2.63 -19.61
C ALA A 59 -31.44 1.41 -19.25
N ASP A 60 -31.81 0.22 -19.71
CA ASP A 60 -31.02 -1.01 -19.50
C ASP A 60 -29.70 -0.99 -20.29
N CYS A 61 -29.69 -0.40 -21.50
CA CYS A 61 -28.46 -0.15 -22.26
C CYS A 61 -27.53 0.87 -21.57
N ASP A 62 -28.04 1.97 -21.02
CA ASP A 62 -27.23 2.96 -20.27
C ASP A 62 -26.64 2.35 -18.99
N LEU A 63 -27.43 1.55 -18.29
CA LEU A 63 -27.02 0.81 -17.11
C LEU A 63 -25.93 -0.22 -17.44
N GLN A 64 -26.11 -1.01 -18.50
CA GLN A 64 -25.14 -2.00 -18.95
C GLN A 64 -23.81 -1.33 -19.38
N ALA A 65 -23.89 -0.13 -19.99
CA ALA A 65 -22.71 0.67 -20.31
C ALA A 65 -21.97 1.14 -19.05
N LYS A 66 -22.69 1.63 -18.02
CA LYS A 66 -22.11 2.03 -16.73
C LYS A 66 -21.47 0.85 -15.99
N LEU A 67 -22.12 -0.30 -15.95
CA LEU A 67 -21.57 -1.53 -15.36
C LEU A 67 -20.32 -2.01 -16.11
N ASN A 68 -20.32 -1.99 -17.44
CA ASN A 68 -19.16 -2.38 -18.24
C ASN A 68 -17.98 -1.42 -18.02
N ALA A 69 -18.23 -0.11 -17.98
CA ALA A 69 -17.21 0.88 -17.63
C ALA A 69 -16.65 0.65 -16.22
N CYS A 70 -17.50 0.29 -15.26
CA CYS A 70 -17.10 0.01 -13.90
C CYS A 70 -16.29 -1.28 -13.77
N ILE A 71 -16.68 -2.36 -14.47
CA ILE A 71 -15.93 -3.62 -14.52
C ILE A 71 -14.56 -3.41 -15.18
N ARG A 72 -14.50 -2.60 -16.23
CA ARG A 72 -13.24 -2.26 -16.89
C ARG A 72 -12.31 -1.47 -15.97
N HIS A 73 -12.85 -0.48 -15.25
CA HIS A 73 -12.10 0.26 -14.24
C HIS A 73 -11.64 -0.64 -13.07
N HIS A 74 -12.45 -1.61 -12.67
CA HIS A 74 -12.07 -2.63 -11.69
C HIS A 74 -10.91 -3.49 -12.17
N GLN A 75 -10.93 -3.95 -13.41
CA GLN A 75 -9.82 -4.69 -14.01
C GLN A 75 -8.54 -3.86 -14.05
N ASP A 76 -8.62 -2.57 -14.41
CA ASP A 76 -7.46 -1.66 -14.41
C ASP A 76 -6.88 -1.49 -12.99
N ILE A 77 -7.73 -1.37 -11.96
CA ILE A 77 -7.29 -1.25 -10.56
C ILE A 77 -6.65 -2.56 -10.07
N MET A 78 -7.19 -3.73 -10.43
CA MET A 78 -6.58 -5.01 -10.06
C MET A 78 -5.20 -5.18 -10.71
N VAL A 79 -5.06 -4.82 -11.98
CA VAL A 79 -3.76 -4.84 -12.67
C VAL A 79 -2.78 -3.88 -11.99
N PHE A 80 -3.22 -2.67 -11.63
CA PHE A 80 -2.38 -1.72 -10.88
C PHE A 80 -1.96 -2.24 -9.50
N MET A 81 -2.88 -2.87 -8.75
CA MET A 81 -2.57 -3.47 -7.45
C MET A 81 -1.57 -4.61 -7.57
N GLN A 82 -1.69 -5.44 -8.61
CA GLN A 82 -0.79 -6.56 -8.84
C GLN A 82 0.62 -6.09 -9.22
N GLU A 83 0.74 -5.09 -10.09
CA GLU A 83 2.01 -4.44 -10.42
C GLU A 83 2.63 -3.74 -9.19
N LEU A 84 1.79 -3.11 -8.35
CA LEU A 84 2.21 -2.50 -7.10
C LEU A 84 2.71 -3.57 -6.11
N GLU A 85 2.03 -4.70 -6.00
CA GLU A 85 2.43 -5.82 -5.15
C GLU A 85 3.76 -6.42 -5.60
N ASP A 86 3.96 -6.65 -6.90
CA ASP A 86 5.23 -7.17 -7.43
C ASP A 86 6.40 -6.18 -7.24
N ALA A 87 6.15 -4.88 -7.48
CA ALA A 87 7.12 -3.83 -7.25
C ALA A 87 7.45 -3.69 -5.76
N LEU A 88 6.45 -3.76 -4.88
CA LEU A 88 6.64 -3.75 -3.44
C LEU A 88 7.36 -5.00 -2.98
N ASN A 89 7.00 -6.20 -3.43
CA ASN A 89 7.65 -7.45 -3.03
C ASN A 89 9.16 -7.41 -3.36
N THR A 90 9.50 -6.98 -4.58
CA THR A 90 10.90 -6.81 -5.00
C THR A 90 11.61 -5.73 -4.19
N GLY A 91 10.96 -4.57 -3.99
CA GLY A 91 11.52 -3.45 -3.23
C GLY A 91 11.68 -3.75 -1.74
N LEU A 92 10.74 -4.48 -1.14
CA LEU A 92 10.76 -4.92 0.25
C LEU A 92 11.85 -5.97 0.47
N CYS A 93 12.01 -6.93 -0.44
CA CYS A 93 13.12 -7.88 -0.41
C CYS A 93 14.47 -7.16 -0.39
N GLY A 94 14.67 -6.19 -1.29
CA GLY A 94 15.87 -5.35 -1.30
C GLY A 94 16.08 -4.58 0.02
N ASN A 95 15.01 -3.98 0.55
CA ASN A 95 15.08 -3.26 1.82
C ASN A 95 15.39 -4.18 3.00
N PHE A 96 14.83 -5.39 3.06
CA PHE A 96 15.13 -6.35 4.13
C PHE A 96 16.61 -6.76 4.13
N LEU A 97 17.20 -7.01 2.96
CA LEU A 97 18.61 -7.33 2.85
C LEU A 97 19.51 -6.18 3.32
N ILE A 98 19.16 -4.94 2.95
CA ILE A 98 19.89 -3.74 3.37
C ILE A 98 19.75 -3.53 4.89
N LEU A 99 18.53 -3.62 5.42
CA LEU A 99 18.26 -3.49 6.85
C LEU A 99 18.99 -4.57 7.64
N LEU A 100 18.99 -5.83 7.18
CA LEU A 100 19.75 -6.91 7.80
C LEU A 100 21.24 -6.58 7.86
N ALA A 101 21.83 -6.09 6.77
CA ALA A 101 23.24 -5.68 6.76
C ALA A 101 23.51 -4.56 7.77
N ILE A 102 22.68 -3.51 7.80
CA ILE A 102 22.83 -2.40 8.76
C ILE A 102 22.74 -2.91 10.20
N MET A 103 21.78 -3.78 10.49
CA MET A 103 21.58 -4.37 11.81
C MET A 103 22.78 -5.22 12.24
N CYS A 104 23.37 -5.99 11.33
CA CYS A 104 24.59 -6.75 11.57
C CYS A 104 25.78 -5.84 11.88
N PHE A 105 25.97 -4.76 11.12
CA PHE A 105 27.02 -3.78 11.38
C PHE A 105 26.79 -3.04 12.71
N ALA A 106 25.56 -2.66 13.03
CA ALA A 106 25.22 -2.02 14.30
C ALA A 106 25.46 -2.96 15.49
N ALA A 107 25.11 -4.24 15.37
CA ALA A 107 25.40 -5.23 16.40
C ALA A 107 26.92 -5.41 16.59
N PHE A 108 27.68 -5.52 15.48
CA PHE A 108 29.13 -5.61 15.53
C PHE A 108 29.76 -4.37 16.20
N SER A 109 29.36 -3.17 15.78
CA SER A 109 29.84 -1.91 16.36
C SER A 109 29.51 -1.77 17.85
N ALA A 110 28.34 -2.24 18.28
CA ALA A 110 27.98 -2.25 19.70
C ALA A 110 28.91 -3.15 20.53
N VAL A 111 29.31 -4.30 19.97
CA VAL A 111 30.25 -5.23 20.61
C VAL A 111 31.69 -4.72 20.57
N THR A 112 32.14 -4.12 19.46
CA THR A 112 33.52 -3.63 19.35
C THR A 112 33.78 -2.39 20.19
N ASN A 113 32.79 -1.52 20.34
CA ASN A 113 32.90 -0.29 21.12
C ASN A 113 32.44 -0.50 22.58
N TRP A 114 32.48 -1.74 23.06
CA TRP A 114 32.11 -2.09 24.42
C TRP A 114 33.04 -1.40 25.43
N GLY A 115 32.59 -0.29 26.01
CA GLY A 115 33.36 0.56 26.92
C GLY A 115 33.23 2.05 26.60
N ASP A 116 32.95 2.40 25.34
CA ASP A 116 32.50 3.76 24.98
C ASP A 116 30.98 3.82 25.03
N TYR A 117 30.45 4.40 26.11
CA TYR A 117 29.01 4.49 26.33
C TYR A 117 28.27 5.27 25.24
N ALA A 118 28.91 6.28 24.63
CA ALA A 118 28.26 7.10 23.61
C ALA A 118 28.07 6.29 22.33
N ASP A 119 29.14 5.70 21.82
CA ASP A 119 29.11 4.93 20.57
C ASP A 119 28.31 3.63 20.70
N MET A 120 28.39 2.95 21.85
CA MET A 120 27.59 1.76 22.13
C MET A 120 26.09 2.10 22.16
N SER A 121 25.70 3.16 22.89
CA SER A 121 24.29 3.56 22.99
C SER A 121 23.70 3.96 21.64
N GLN A 122 24.48 4.65 20.81
CA GLN A 122 24.08 5.02 19.46
C GLN A 122 23.84 3.79 18.59
N SER A 123 24.76 2.82 18.63
CA SER A 123 24.64 1.59 17.83
C SER A 123 23.43 0.75 18.25
N VAL A 124 23.16 0.65 19.55
CA VAL A 124 21.96 -0.03 20.08
C VAL A 124 20.69 0.72 19.68
N ALA A 125 20.68 2.05 19.73
CA ALA A 125 19.52 2.84 19.30
C ALA A 125 19.21 2.63 17.81
N ILE A 126 20.22 2.64 16.94
CA ILE A 126 20.07 2.35 15.51
C ILE A 126 19.48 0.95 15.31
N TYR A 127 19.98 -0.05 16.06
CA TYR A 127 19.47 -1.41 15.99
C TYR A 127 17.98 -1.50 16.35
N ILE A 128 17.58 -0.87 17.45
CA ILE A 128 16.18 -0.88 17.91
C ILE A 128 15.25 -0.21 16.88
N VAL A 129 15.66 0.94 16.34
CA VAL A 129 14.87 1.68 15.35
C VAL A 129 14.62 0.85 14.10
N HIS A 130 15.66 0.24 13.53
CA HIS A 130 15.52 -0.59 12.33
C HIS A 130 14.80 -1.91 12.57
N ALA A 131 14.86 -2.47 13.79
CA ALA A 131 14.01 -3.60 14.17
C ALA A 131 12.52 -3.21 14.16
N ALA A 132 12.17 -2.00 14.62
CA ALA A 132 10.81 -1.49 14.55
C ALA A 132 10.36 -1.24 13.11
N ASP A 133 11.23 -0.68 12.26
CA ASP A 133 10.95 -0.46 10.84
C ASP A 133 10.58 -1.79 10.13
N VAL A 134 11.33 -2.86 10.40
CA VAL A 134 11.04 -4.22 9.90
C VAL A 134 9.65 -4.69 10.32
N LEU A 135 9.25 -4.48 11.58
CA LEU A 135 7.92 -4.88 12.06
C LEU A 135 6.80 -4.13 11.34
N VAL A 136 6.97 -2.81 11.13
CA VAL A 136 5.99 -1.97 10.41
C VAL A 136 5.86 -2.42 8.96
N ILE A 137 6.99 -2.70 8.30
CA ILE A 137 7.00 -3.20 6.93
C ILE A 137 6.28 -4.54 6.83
N CYS A 138 6.60 -5.50 7.69
CA CYS A 138 5.95 -6.81 7.73
C CYS A 138 4.44 -6.71 7.98
N TRP A 139 4.04 -5.79 8.86
CA TRP A 139 2.63 -5.51 9.13
C TRP A 139 1.93 -4.96 7.87
N CYS A 140 2.54 -3.99 7.20
CA CYS A 140 2.01 -3.39 5.98
C CYS A 140 1.87 -4.43 4.85
N GLY A 141 2.90 -5.26 4.63
CA GLY A 141 2.84 -6.35 3.65
C GLY A 141 1.71 -7.35 3.96
N THR A 142 1.52 -7.70 5.23
CA THR A 142 0.42 -8.59 5.64
C THR A 142 -0.97 -7.99 5.37
N GLN A 143 -1.11 -6.66 5.47
CA GLN A 143 -2.37 -5.98 5.15
C GLN A 143 -2.63 -5.94 3.65
N LEU A 144 -1.59 -5.76 2.83
CA LEU A 144 -1.72 -5.77 1.38
C LEU A 144 -2.16 -7.15 0.86
N THR A 145 -1.52 -8.22 1.32
CA THR A 145 -1.88 -9.61 0.90
C THR A 145 -3.29 -10.04 1.31
N LYS A 146 -3.90 -9.38 2.31
CA LYS A 146 -5.27 -9.69 2.75
C LYS A 146 -6.35 -9.00 1.91
N HIS A 147 -5.99 -8.02 1.09
CA HIS A 147 -6.92 -7.16 0.38
C HIS A 147 -7.04 -7.55 -1.09
#